data_AF-A0A5K0Z9D2-F1
#
_entry.id   AF-A0A5K0Z9D2-F1
#
_cell.length_a   1.000
_cell.length_b   1.000
_cell.length_c   1.000
_cell.angle_alpha   90.00
_cell.angle_beta   90.00
_cell.angle_gamma   90.00
#
_symmetry.space_group_name_H-M   'P 1'
#
loop_
_entity.id
_entity.type
_entity.pdbx_description
1 polymer ?
#
loop_
_entity_poly.entity_id
_entity_poly.type
_entity_poly.pdbx_seq_one_letter_code
_entity_poly.pdbx_strand_id
1 'polypeptide(L)' 'SRHEGFIEGQISKPTSTIEIIENGEARSVPNPEFLAWKKSDRLLRGWITGSLSEEVLGLVVGLQSSSEVWTALIK' A
#
# COMPACT_ATOMS: atom_id res chain seq x y z
N SER A 1 3.76 17.58 10.27
CA SER A 1 2.48 17.47 9.54
C SER A 1 2.21 16.03 9.13
N ARG A 2 0.94 15.61 8.97
CA ARG A 2 0.54 14.22 8.57
C ARG A 2 1.13 13.78 7.21
N HIS A 3 1.62 14.72 6.41
CA HIS A 3 2.17 14.49 5.08
C HIS A 3 3.64 13.99 5.06
N GLU A 4 4.43 14.25 6.11
CA GLU A 4 5.87 13.92 6.13
C GLU A 4 6.12 12.43 6.42
N GLY A 5 5.28 11.81 7.27
CA GLY A 5 5.42 10.38 7.61
C GLY A 5 5.18 9.42 6.44
N PHE A 6 4.45 9.85 5.40
CA PHE A 6 4.18 9.04 4.19
C PHE A 6 5.43 8.84 3.34
N ILE A 7 6.36 9.81 3.36
CA ILE A 7 7.55 9.83 2.50
C ILE A 7 8.71 9.04 3.12
N GLU A 8 8.79 8.95 4.45
CA GLU A 8 9.91 8.27 5.15
C GLU A 8 9.74 6.74 5.26
N GLY A 9 8.70 6.15 4.68
CA GLY A 9 8.45 4.70 4.79
C GLY A 9 8.01 4.25 6.19
N GLN A 10 7.72 5.19 7.10
CA GLN A 10 7.24 4.91 8.45
C GLN A 10 5.74 4.63 8.54
N ILE A 11 4.99 4.76 7.44
CA ILE A 11 3.60 4.28 7.38
C ILE A 11 3.62 2.79 7.10
N SER A 12 3.82 2.03 8.17
CA SER A 12 3.50 0.60 8.20
C SER A 12 2.09 0.40 7.65
N LYS A 13 1.96 -0.52 6.68
CA LYS A 13 0.66 -1.01 6.15
C LYS A 13 -0.37 -1.04 7.28
N PRO A 14 -1.44 -0.22 7.24
CA PRO A 14 -2.42 -0.21 8.31
C PRO A 14 -3.00 -1.62 8.48
N THR A 15 -3.28 -2.03 9.72
CA THR A 15 -3.92 -3.32 9.97
C THR A 15 -5.22 -3.39 9.19
N SER A 16 -5.49 -4.52 8.53
CA SER A 16 -6.67 -4.68 7.66
C SER A 16 -8.00 -4.55 8.41
N THR A 17 -7.98 -4.80 9.71
CA THR A 17 -9.11 -4.72 10.62
C THR A 17 -8.73 -3.96 11.89
N ILE A 18 -9.71 -3.32 12.50
CA ILE A 18 -9.63 -2.68 13.81
C ILE A 18 -10.71 -3.27 14.71
N GLU A 19 -10.44 -3.33 16.01
CA GLU A 19 -11.49 -3.65 16.98
C GLU A 19 -12.23 -2.38 17.35
N ILE A 20 -13.55 -2.44 17.35
CA ILE A 20 -14.40 -1.38 17.87
C ILE A 20 -15.33 -1.98 18.92
N ILE A 21 -15.61 -1.23 19.97
CA ILE A 21 -16.59 -1.64 20.98
C ILE A 21 -17.94 -1.06 20.55
N GLU A 22 -18.93 -1.93 20.35
CA GLU A 22 -20.33 -1.53 20.15
C GLU A 22 -21.19 -2.28 21.14
N ASN A 23 -22.05 -1.55 21.86
CA ASN A 23 -22.93 -2.11 22.89
C ASN A 23 -22.20 -2.94 23.97
N GLY A 24 -20.93 -2.61 24.25
CA GLY A 24 -20.11 -3.30 25.24
C GLY A 24 -19.42 -4.57 24.73
N GLU A 25 -19.60 -4.93 23.46
CA GLU A 25 -18.95 -6.07 22.82
C GLU A 25 -17.86 -5.60 21.84
N ALA A 26 -16.68 -6.24 21.90
CA ALA A 26 -15.60 -5.98 20.97
C ALA A 26 -15.88 -6.71 19.65
N ARG A 27 -15.96 -5.95 18.55
CA ARG A 27 -16.15 -6.47 17.19
C ARG A 27 -14.99 -6.04 16.30
N SER A 28 -14.48 -6.98 15.51
CA SER A 28 -13.46 -6.71 14.49
C SER A 28 -14.13 -6.22 13.22
N VAL A 29 -13.77 -5.01 12.75
CA VAL A 29 -14.30 -4.40 11.54
C VAL A 29 -13.19 -4.01 10.56
N PRO A 30 -13.47 -3.92 9.25
CA PRO A 30 -12.48 -3.46 8.26
C PRO A 30 -11.96 -2.07 8.60
N ASN A 31 -10.63 -1.89 8.51
CA ASN A 31 -10.02 -0.59 8.74
C ASN A 31 -10.22 0.32 7.51
N PRO A 32 -10.94 1.44 7.62
CA PRO A 32 -11.09 2.38 6.51
C PRO A 32 -9.76 2.99 6.05
N GLU A 33 -8.78 3.15 6.95
CA GLU A 33 -7.43 3.64 6.60
C GLU A 33 -6.67 2.63 5.75
N PHE A 34 -6.84 1.32 6.01
CA PHE A 34 -6.29 0.27 5.17
C PHE A 34 -6.89 0.30 3.76
N LEU A 35 -8.21 0.53 3.65
CA LEU A 35 -8.88 0.65 2.36
C LEU A 35 -8.39 1.87 1.57
N ALA A 36 -8.19 3.01 2.25
CA ALA A 36 -7.64 4.21 1.64
C ALA A 36 -6.19 3.98 1.17
N TRP A 37 -5.34 3.39 2.02
CA TRP A 37 -3.97 3.01 1.68
C TRP A 37 -3.92 2.08 0.46
N LYS A 38 -4.77 1.04 0.41
CA LYS A 38 -4.83 0.08 -0.69
C LYS A 38 -5.23 0.73 -2.02
N LYS A 39 -6.12 1.72 -2.00
CA LYS A 39 -6.49 2.48 -3.19
C LYS A 39 -5.31 3.30 -3.71
N SER A 40 -4.61 4.00 -2.82
CA SER A 40 -3.41 4.77 -3.17
C SER A 40 -2.29 3.89 -3.71
N ASP A 41 -2.03 2.73 -3.10
CA ASP A 41 -1.03 1.77 -3.56
C ASP A 41 -1.35 1.23 -4.96
N ARG A 42 -2.62 0.90 -5.24
CA ARG A 42 -3.04 0.45 -6.57
C ARG A 42 -2.85 1.52 -7.65
N LEU A 43 -3.16 2.78 -7.33
CA LEU A 43 -2.97 3.91 -8.25
C LEU A 43 -1.49 4.15 -8.52
N LEU A 44 -0.66 4.15 -7.47
CA LEU A 44 0.77 4.29 -7.59
C LEU A 44 1.39 3.16 -8.42
N ARG A 45 0.95 1.92 -8.21
CA ARG A 45 1.39 0.77 -9.00
C ARG A 45 1.00 0.90 -10.47
N GLY A 46 -0.24 1.30 -10.77
CA GLY A 46 -0.68 1.55 -12.14
C GLY A 46 0.10 2.67 -12.82
N TRP A 47 0.43 3.73 -12.07
CA TRP A 47 1.27 4.82 -12.56
C TRP A 47 2.70 4.36 -12.83
N ILE A 48 3.35 3.67 -11.89
CA ILE A 48 4.70 3.10 -12.07
C ILE A 48 4.73 2.16 -13.29
N THR A 49 3.77 1.24 -13.39
CA THR A 49 3.67 0.31 -14.54
C THR A 49 3.39 1.04 -15.86
N GLY A 50 2.67 2.15 -15.85
CA GLY A 50 2.42 2.97 -17.05
C GLY A 50 3.59 3.87 -17.45
N SER A 51 4.43 4.27 -16.50
CA SER A 51 5.62 5.11 -16.71
C SER A 51 6.85 4.30 -17.14
N LEU A 52 6.86 2.99 -16.92
CA LEU A 52 7.95 2.09 -17.26
C LEU A 52 7.69 1.43 -18.63
N SER A 53 8.66 1.51 -19.54
CA SER A 53 8.63 0.83 -20.84
C SER A 53 8.56 -0.70 -20.69
N GLU A 54 8.08 -1.40 -21.72
CA GLU A 54 7.85 -2.87 -21.76
C GLU A 54 9.01 -3.73 -21.24
N GLU A 55 10.23 -3.22 -21.29
CA GLU A 55 11.45 -3.89 -20.81
C GLU A 55 11.44 -4.19 -19.29
N VAL A 56 10.70 -3.41 -18.51
CA VAL A 56 10.65 -3.56 -17.04
C VAL A 56 9.43 -4.37 -16.57
N LEU A 57 8.39 -4.51 -17.41
CA LEU A 57 7.19 -5.30 -17.10
C LEU A 57 7.51 -6.77 -16.79
N GLY A 58 8.56 -7.32 -17.41
CA GLY A 58 9.05 -8.68 -17.13
C GLY A 58 9.68 -8.86 -15.75
N LEU A 59 10.22 -7.80 -15.14
CA LEU A 59 10.86 -7.84 -13.81
C LEU A 59 9.85 -7.76 -12.66
N VAL A 60 8.63 -7.26 -12.94
CA VAL A 60 7.60 -6.99 -11.93
C VAL A 60 6.53 -8.08 -11.87
N VAL A 61 6.51 -9.00 -12.83
CA VAL A 61 5.65 -10.20 -12.82
C VAL A 61 5.95 -11.02 -11.56
N GLY A 62 5.02 -10.98 -10.59
CA GLY A 62 5.10 -11.73 -9.33
C GLY A 62 5.21 -10.88 -8.07
N LEU A 63 5.55 -9.60 -8.16
CA LEU A 63 5.73 -8.73 -6.99
C LEU A 63 4.39 -8.24 -6.42
N GLN A 64 4.26 -8.30 -5.09
CA GLN A 64 2.98 -8.08 -4.40
C GLN A 64 2.83 -6.64 -3.86
N SER A 65 3.91 -5.86 -3.81
CA SER A 65 3.90 -4.50 -3.26
C SER A 65 4.71 -3.50 -4.09
N SER A 66 4.30 -2.23 -4.07
CA SER A 66 5.03 -1.12 -4.72
C SER A 66 6.47 -0.96 -4.19
N SER A 67 6.72 -1.30 -2.93
CA SER A 67 8.05 -1.35 -2.32
C SER A 67 8.95 -2.40 -2.96
N GLU A 68 8.43 -3.61 -3.22
CA GLU A 68 9.18 -4.66 -3.93
C GLU A 68 9.51 -4.24 -5.37
N VAL A 69 8.55 -3.60 -6.06
CA VAL A 69 8.77 -3.07 -7.41
C VAL A 69 9.87 -2.02 -7.39
N TRP A 70 9.79 -1.01 -6.51
CA TRP A 70 10.80 0.02 -6.40
C TRP A 70 12.17 -0.58 -6.08
N THR A 71 12.27 -1.49 -5.12
CA THR A 71 13.52 -2.18 -4.77
C THR A 71 14.14 -2.94 -5.96
N ALA A 72 13.32 -3.54 -6.82
CA ALA A 72 13.80 -4.24 -8.01
C ALA A 72 14.37 -3.30 -9.09
N LEU A 73 13.96 -2.01 -9.10
CA LEU A 73 14.36 -1.03 -10.13
C LEU A 73 15.61 -0.23 -9.79
N ILE A 74 16.01 -0.18 -8.51
CA ILE A 74 17.17 0.62 -8.06
C ILE A 74 18.46 -0.22 -8.04
N LYS A 75 18.47 -1.39 -8.70
CA LYS A 75 19.63 -2.28 -8.88
C LYS A 75 20.15 -2.18 -10.31
#